data_AF-A0A7W1G0R1-F1
#
_entry.id   AF-A0A7W1G0R1-F1
#
_cell.length_a   1.000
_cell.length_b   1.000
_cell.length_c   1.000
_cell.angle_alpha   90.00
_cell.angle_beta   90.00
_cell.angle_gamma   90.00
#
_symmetry.space_group_name_H-M   'P 1'
#
loop_
_entity.id
_entity.type
_entity.pdbx_description
1 polymer ?
#
loop_
_entity_poly.entity_id
_entity_poly.type
_entity_poly.pdbx_seq_one_letter_code
_entity_poly.pdbx_strand_id
1 'polypeptide(L)'
;MKFKQNLLLFFSLSCFFLSCKKDPKLIPNNNAPYYAGIPTVKVHNYINRLFIDLIGREALDTELAAELAVLRANTLSIGAREQLIVKLQTNDSYLVGDSSYKYAYYNRFYEITKARLLEGIPDSDILSEKGLIDFDILKDSIAGDSVSFQIRKKQSQKLVEVIKAQAYYRMDSIDIRGVYARMLDNAIYDKINMNTFNFVRASFSNLFFRYPSQSELIAAYDIVEYDAPRIILGKSAQNKGEYINVLLNSSE
;
A
#
# COMPACT_ATOMS: atom_id res chain seq x y z
N MET A 1 44.94 63.55 -5.35
CA MET A 1 43.73 62.70 -5.54
C MET A 1 43.53 61.61 -4.48
N LYS A 2 44.57 61.10 -3.81
CA LYS A 2 44.45 60.02 -2.79
C LYS A 2 43.79 60.43 -1.45
N PHE A 3 43.83 61.71 -1.07
CA PHE A 3 43.27 62.16 0.21
C PHE A 3 41.73 62.19 0.24
N LYS A 4 41.08 62.48 -0.89
CA LYS A 4 39.60 62.48 -1.01
C LYS A 4 39.01 61.06 -1.02
N GLN A 5 39.73 60.07 -1.55
CA GLN A 5 39.31 58.66 -1.54
C GLN A 5 39.33 58.06 -0.12
N ASN A 6 40.35 58.39 0.69
CA ASN A 6 40.43 57.91 2.07
C ASN A 6 39.36 58.56 2.98
N LEU A 7 38.99 59.81 2.72
CA LEU A 7 37.92 60.49 3.46
C LEU A 7 36.52 59.96 3.10
N LEU A 8 36.29 59.62 1.84
CA LEU A 8 35.06 58.95 1.38
C LEU A 8 34.95 57.51 1.92
N LEU A 9 36.07 56.78 2.02
CA LEU A 9 36.10 55.46 2.67
C LEU A 9 35.81 55.55 4.17
N PHE A 10 36.34 56.56 4.86
CA PHE A 10 36.08 56.76 6.29
C PHE A 10 34.61 57.15 6.56
N PHE A 11 34.02 57.99 5.69
CA PHE A 11 32.61 58.37 5.80
C PHE A 11 31.66 57.21 5.44
N SER A 12 32.02 56.38 4.46
CA SER A 12 31.30 55.16 4.08
C SER A 12 31.34 54.07 5.16
N LEU A 13 32.43 53.96 5.93
CA LEU A 13 32.58 52.95 6.98
C LEU A 13 31.84 53.34 8.27
N SER A 14 31.68 54.64 8.55
CA SER A 14 30.93 55.15 9.70
C SER A 14 29.40 54.96 9.57
N CYS A 15 28.85 54.86 8.35
CA CYS A 15 27.40 54.68 8.16
C CYS A 15 26.89 53.27 8.48
N PHE A 16 27.76 52.25 8.59
CA PHE A 16 27.34 50.88 8.94
C PHE A 16 27.03 50.68 10.43
N PHE A 17 27.38 51.62 11.30
CA PHE A 17 27.15 51.52 12.74
C PHE A 17 25.81 52.12 13.21
N LEU A 18 25.01 52.69 12.31
CA LEU A 18 23.67 53.23 12.60
C LEU A 18 22.56 52.20 12.34
N SER A 19 22.83 50.91 12.58
CA SER A 19 21.77 49.91 12.61
C SER A 19 20.87 50.15 13.81
N CYS A 20 19.70 50.70 13.56
CA CYS A 20 18.64 50.89 14.55
C CYS A 20 18.23 49.51 15.07
N LYS A 21 18.79 49.07 16.20
CA LYS A 21 18.22 47.94 16.94
C LYS A 21 16.86 48.40 17.44
N LYS A 22 15.78 47.86 16.86
CA LYS A 22 14.48 47.90 17.53
C LYS A 22 14.68 47.16 18.85
N ASP A 23 14.71 47.89 19.96
CA ASP A 23 14.64 47.26 21.27
C ASP A 23 13.38 46.40 21.28
N PRO A 24 13.50 45.07 21.49
CA PRO A 24 12.33 44.25 21.66
C PRO A 24 11.60 44.82 22.87
N LYS A 25 10.38 45.33 22.66
CA LYS A 25 9.45 45.59 23.76
C LYS A 25 9.15 44.25 24.42
N LEU A 26 10.02 43.85 25.34
CA LEU A 26 9.82 42.70 26.21
C LEU A 26 8.77 43.15 27.23
N ILE A 27 7.56 42.64 27.09
CA ILE A 27 6.52 42.82 28.11
C ILE A 27 6.98 42.00 29.32
N PRO A 28 7.33 42.65 30.46
CA PRO A 28 7.75 41.92 31.66
C PRO A 28 6.63 40.98 32.09
N ASN A 29 6.96 39.75 32.49
CA ASN A 29 6.01 38.71 32.88
C ASN A 29 5.16 38.10 31.74
N ASN A 30 5.56 38.24 30.47
CA ASN A 30 4.93 37.53 29.35
C ASN A 30 5.50 36.10 29.18
N ASN A 31 5.37 35.27 30.21
CA ASN A 31 5.66 33.85 30.08
C ASN A 31 4.45 33.19 29.42
N ALA A 32 4.65 32.58 28.25
CA ALA A 32 3.61 31.76 27.63
C ALA A 32 3.15 30.69 28.64
N PRO A 33 1.83 30.52 28.85
CA PRO A 33 1.33 29.51 29.78
C PRO A 33 1.82 28.13 29.34
N TYR A 34 2.19 27.29 30.30
CA TYR A 34 2.61 25.93 30.03
C TYR A 34 1.47 25.15 29.36
N TYR A 35 1.65 24.78 28.10
CA TYR A 35 0.71 23.94 27.37
C TYR A 35 1.14 22.48 27.45
N ALA A 36 0.50 21.72 28.34
CA ALA A 36 0.70 20.28 28.48
C ALA A 36 -0.07 19.44 27.44
N GLY A 37 -0.83 20.08 26.54
CA GLY A 37 -1.69 19.41 25.58
C GLY A 37 -0.96 18.96 24.32
N ILE A 38 -1.57 18.01 23.60
CA ILE A 38 -1.15 17.71 22.22
C ILE A 38 -1.72 18.80 21.30
N PRO A 39 -0.93 19.48 20.45
CA PRO A 39 -1.42 20.51 19.53
C PRO A 39 -2.49 19.97 18.57
N THR A 40 -3.52 20.78 18.28
CA THR A 40 -4.62 20.39 17.38
C THR A 40 -4.13 19.99 15.99
N VAL A 41 -3.13 20.70 15.44
CA VAL A 41 -2.51 20.36 14.16
C VAL A 41 -1.93 18.94 14.17
N LYS A 42 -1.36 18.47 15.29
CA LYS A 42 -0.85 17.08 15.37
C LYS A 42 -1.98 16.07 15.33
N VAL A 43 -3.12 16.37 15.94
CA VAL A 43 -4.30 15.50 15.91
C VAL A 43 -4.94 15.49 14.52
N HIS A 44 -5.03 16.64 13.85
CA HIS A 44 -5.48 16.71 12.46
C HIS A 44 -4.62 15.86 11.53
N ASN A 45 -3.29 16.01 11.61
CA ASN A 45 -2.38 15.23 10.79
C ASN A 45 -2.50 13.73 11.07
N TYR A 46 -2.76 13.34 12.32
CA TYR A 46 -3.02 11.95 12.68
C TYR A 46 -4.30 11.42 12.02
N ILE A 47 -5.41 12.16 12.12
CA ILE A 47 -6.70 11.78 11.50
C ILE A 47 -6.54 11.67 9.98
N ASN A 48 -5.99 12.69 9.33
CA ASN A 48 -5.79 12.67 7.88
C ASN A 48 -4.91 11.50 7.44
N ARG A 49 -3.84 11.22 8.17
CA ARG A 49 -2.98 10.07 7.86
C ARG A 49 -3.73 8.75 7.98
N LEU A 50 -4.58 8.57 8.99
CA LEU A 50 -5.41 7.36 9.08
C LEU A 50 -6.38 7.23 7.91
N PHE A 51 -7.03 8.33 7.50
CA PHE A 51 -7.94 8.31 6.35
C PHE A 51 -7.18 7.97 5.05
N ILE A 52 -6.01 8.59 4.81
CA ILE A 52 -5.21 8.31 3.61
C ILE A 52 -4.71 6.86 3.62
N ASP A 53 -4.17 6.40 4.75
CA ASP A 53 -3.58 5.07 4.86
C ASP A 53 -4.64 3.98 4.72
N LEU A 54 -5.80 4.14 5.38
CA LEU A 54 -6.84 3.12 5.44
C LEU A 54 -7.86 3.18 4.29
N ILE A 55 -8.28 4.37 3.85
CA ILE A 55 -9.34 4.52 2.85
C ILE A 55 -8.89 5.25 1.58
N GLY A 56 -7.67 5.79 1.54
CA GLY A 56 -7.07 6.32 0.30
C GLY A 56 -7.39 7.77 -0.02
N ARG A 57 -7.96 8.54 0.91
CA ARG A 57 -8.25 9.98 0.75
C ARG A 57 -8.09 10.73 2.07
N GLU A 58 -8.05 12.06 2.02
CA GLU A 58 -8.12 12.88 3.23
C GLU A 58 -9.52 12.84 3.88
N ALA A 59 -9.58 13.14 5.18
CA ALA A 59 -10.86 13.34 5.87
C ALA A 59 -11.52 14.62 5.34
N LEU A 60 -12.82 14.58 5.10
CA LEU A 60 -13.62 15.77 4.81
C LEU A 60 -13.65 16.67 6.04
N ASP A 61 -13.87 17.98 5.86
CA ASP A 61 -13.89 18.94 6.98
C ASP A 61 -14.85 18.52 8.11
N THR A 62 -16.00 17.95 7.76
CA THR A 62 -17.00 17.45 8.72
C THR A 62 -16.52 16.20 9.44
N GLU A 63 -15.89 15.27 8.74
CA GLU A 63 -15.28 14.05 9.31
C GLU A 63 -14.14 14.44 10.26
N LEU A 64 -13.23 15.32 9.81
CA LEU A 64 -12.10 15.80 10.59
C LEU A 64 -12.54 16.48 11.90
N ALA A 65 -13.54 17.36 11.83
CA ALA A 65 -14.09 18.03 13.00
C ALA A 65 -14.74 17.05 13.97
N ALA A 66 -15.52 16.09 13.45
CA ALA A 66 -16.18 15.06 14.27
C ALA A 66 -15.15 14.15 14.97
N GLU A 67 -14.17 13.62 14.23
CA GLU A 67 -13.16 12.73 14.80
C GLU A 67 -12.24 13.46 15.78
N LEU A 68 -11.89 14.72 15.51
CA LEU A 68 -11.16 15.54 16.47
C LEU A 68 -11.92 15.65 17.80
N ALA A 69 -13.21 15.94 17.75
CA ALA A 69 -14.03 16.09 18.95
C ALA A 69 -14.09 14.78 19.75
N VAL A 70 -14.32 13.64 19.08
CA VAL A 70 -14.33 12.31 19.70
C VAL A 70 -12.99 11.99 20.34
N LEU A 71 -11.88 12.17 19.61
CA LEU A 71 -10.54 11.88 20.11
C LEU A 71 -10.20 12.76 21.33
N ARG A 72 -10.57 14.04 21.32
CA ARG A 72 -10.34 14.96 22.44
C ARG A 72 -11.17 14.64 23.67
N ALA A 73 -12.46 14.33 23.48
CA ALA A 73 -13.35 13.92 24.57
C ALA A 73 -12.84 12.66 25.30
N ASN A 74 -12.14 11.78 24.56
CA ASN A 74 -11.56 10.55 25.08
C ASN A 74 -10.05 10.63 25.31
N THR A 75 -9.56 11.84 25.61
CA THR A 75 -8.17 12.13 26.03
C THR A 75 -7.07 11.58 25.12
N LEU A 76 -7.37 11.39 23.82
CA LEU A 76 -6.46 10.82 22.82
C LEU A 76 -5.96 9.40 23.21
N SER A 77 -6.75 8.69 24.01
CA SER A 77 -6.43 7.35 24.51
C SER A 77 -6.18 6.35 23.37
N ILE A 78 -5.48 5.26 23.69
CA ILE A 78 -5.27 4.15 22.75
C ILE A 78 -6.62 3.61 22.27
N GLY A 79 -7.56 3.37 23.18
CA GLY A 79 -8.90 2.86 22.83
C GLY A 79 -9.68 3.79 21.89
N ALA A 80 -9.63 5.11 22.09
CA ALA A 80 -10.29 6.05 21.17
C ALA A 80 -9.69 6.02 19.76
N ARG A 81 -8.37 5.85 19.67
CA ARG A 81 -7.65 5.71 18.40
C ARG A 81 -7.96 4.40 17.69
N GLU A 82 -8.05 3.30 18.44
CA GLU A 82 -8.48 1.99 17.92
C GLU A 82 -9.92 2.04 17.42
N GLN A 83 -10.82 2.74 18.12
CA GLN A 83 -12.20 2.91 17.67
C GLN A 83 -12.30 3.64 16.32
N LEU A 84 -11.48 4.67 16.07
CA LEU A 84 -11.42 5.33 14.78
C LEU A 84 -10.93 4.38 13.68
N ILE A 85 -9.89 3.58 13.96
CA ILE A 85 -9.38 2.57 13.01
C ILE A 85 -10.49 1.55 12.70
N VAL A 86 -11.14 0.99 13.71
CA VAL A 86 -12.24 0.02 13.56
C VAL A 86 -13.40 0.63 12.79
N LYS A 87 -13.77 1.89 13.07
CA LYS A 87 -14.80 2.61 12.32
C LYS A 87 -14.48 2.67 10.83
N LEU A 88 -13.25 3.07 10.48
CA LEU A 88 -12.82 3.18 9.08
C LEU A 88 -12.79 1.82 8.37
N GLN A 89 -12.54 0.73 9.10
CA GLN A 89 -12.50 -0.63 8.55
C GLN A 89 -13.88 -1.30 8.42
N THR A 90 -14.82 -0.98 9.31
CA THR A 90 -16.03 -1.80 9.51
C THR A 90 -17.34 -1.08 9.28
N ASN A 91 -17.39 0.26 9.34
CA ASN A 91 -18.64 1.00 9.18
C ASN A 91 -19.17 0.89 7.75
N ASP A 92 -20.36 0.32 7.59
CA ASP A 92 -21.02 0.06 6.31
C ASP A 92 -22.12 1.07 5.96
N SER A 93 -22.28 2.11 6.80
CA SER A 93 -23.26 3.16 6.58
C SER A 93 -22.97 3.90 5.29
N TYR A 94 -24.04 4.25 4.56
CA TYR A 94 -23.91 4.91 3.28
C TYR A 94 -23.16 6.24 3.41
N LEU A 95 -22.11 6.41 2.61
CA LEU A 95 -21.32 7.62 2.50
C LEU A 95 -21.22 8.03 1.04
N VAL A 96 -21.64 9.27 0.73
CA VAL A 96 -21.56 9.81 -0.62
C VAL A 96 -20.11 9.84 -1.08
N GLY A 97 -19.84 9.31 -2.29
CA GLY A 97 -18.49 9.22 -2.86
C GLY A 97 -17.79 7.89 -2.58
N ASP A 98 -17.93 7.33 -1.38
CA ASP A 98 -17.22 6.12 -0.96
C ASP A 98 -18.07 4.86 -0.92
N SER A 99 -19.39 5.00 -1.08
CA SER A 99 -20.40 3.99 -0.69
C SER A 99 -20.45 3.74 0.81
N SER A 100 -19.34 3.42 1.46
CA SER A 100 -19.17 3.35 2.92
C SER A 100 -17.69 3.31 3.29
N TYR A 101 -17.34 3.58 4.55
CA TYR A 101 -15.95 3.44 5.01
C TYR A 101 -15.42 2.02 4.82
N LYS A 102 -16.24 1.01 5.13
CA LYS A 102 -15.93 -0.40 4.87
C LYS A 102 -15.60 -0.61 3.39
N TYR A 103 -16.45 -0.14 2.47
CA TYR A 103 -16.17 -0.29 1.04
C TYR A 103 -14.82 0.35 0.64
N ALA A 104 -14.59 1.60 1.06
CA ALA A 104 -13.38 2.34 0.74
C ALA A 104 -12.11 1.67 1.32
N TYR A 105 -12.18 1.13 2.55
CA TYR A 105 -11.08 0.38 3.16
C TYR A 105 -10.67 -0.84 2.33
N TYR A 106 -11.63 -1.70 1.97
CA TYR A 106 -11.33 -2.89 1.17
C TYR A 106 -10.88 -2.53 -0.26
N ASN A 107 -11.39 -1.42 -0.82
CA ASN A 107 -10.88 -0.87 -2.08
C ASN A 107 -9.41 -0.44 -1.97
N ARG A 108 -9.09 0.35 -0.95
CA ARG A 108 -7.72 0.81 -0.70
C ARG A 108 -6.77 -0.36 -0.49
N PHE A 109 -7.18 -1.37 0.27
CA PHE A 109 -6.40 -2.57 0.48
C PHE A 109 -6.10 -3.32 -0.83
N TYR A 110 -7.12 -3.51 -1.68
CA TYR A 110 -6.98 -4.10 -3.00
C TYR A 110 -5.99 -3.31 -3.88
N GLU A 111 -6.14 -1.99 -3.96
CA GLU A 111 -5.27 -1.12 -4.76
C GLU A 111 -3.82 -1.10 -4.28
N ILE A 112 -3.57 -1.04 -2.96
CA ILE A 112 -2.19 -1.13 -2.42
C ILE A 112 -1.58 -2.51 -2.74
N THR A 113 -2.37 -3.57 -2.63
CA THR A 113 -1.90 -4.93 -2.90
C THR A 113 -1.56 -5.10 -4.39
N LYS A 114 -2.41 -4.60 -5.29
CA LYS A 114 -2.09 -4.53 -6.73
C LYS A 114 -0.88 -3.66 -7.03
N ALA A 115 -0.73 -2.51 -6.37
CA ALA A 115 0.43 -1.64 -6.54
C ALA A 115 1.74 -2.38 -6.22
N ARG A 116 1.73 -3.22 -5.18
CA ARG A 116 2.89 -4.02 -4.78
C ARG A 116 3.14 -5.22 -5.68
N LEU A 117 2.11 -6.01 -6.00
CA LEU A 117 2.28 -7.31 -6.66
C LEU A 117 2.14 -7.23 -8.19
N LEU A 118 1.33 -6.30 -8.70
CA LEU A 118 0.92 -6.20 -10.10
C LEU A 118 1.23 -4.82 -10.70
N GLU A 119 2.21 -4.10 -10.14
CA GLU A 119 2.66 -2.78 -10.61
C GLU A 119 1.53 -1.73 -10.72
N GLY A 120 0.45 -1.91 -9.96
CA GLY A 120 -0.67 -0.97 -9.94
C GLY A 120 -1.54 -1.01 -11.19
N ILE A 121 -1.53 -2.13 -11.91
CA ILE A 121 -2.32 -2.32 -13.13
C ILE A 121 -3.82 -2.04 -12.89
N PRO A 122 -4.50 -1.27 -13.77
CA PRO A 122 -5.93 -1.02 -13.64
C PRO A 122 -6.74 -2.26 -14.04
N ASP A 123 -7.95 -2.38 -13.49
CA ASP A 123 -8.83 -3.53 -13.75
C ASP A 123 -9.21 -3.66 -15.23
N SER A 124 -9.24 -2.55 -15.98
CA SER A 124 -9.45 -2.56 -17.45
C SER A 124 -8.38 -3.36 -18.19
N ASP A 125 -7.14 -3.31 -17.71
CA ASP A 125 -6.01 -3.95 -18.36
C ASP A 125 -5.98 -5.44 -17.97
N ILE A 126 -6.40 -5.77 -16.74
CA ILE A 126 -6.66 -7.15 -16.33
C ILE A 126 -7.72 -7.79 -17.22
N LEU A 127 -8.82 -7.07 -17.49
CA LEU A 127 -9.87 -7.52 -18.39
C LEU A 127 -9.39 -7.62 -19.85
N SER A 128 -8.49 -6.74 -20.27
CA SER A 128 -7.89 -6.80 -21.61
C SER A 128 -7.00 -8.04 -21.78
N GLU A 129 -6.13 -8.33 -20.82
CA GLU A 129 -5.31 -9.55 -20.81
C GLU A 129 -6.19 -10.80 -20.79
N LYS A 130 -7.27 -10.78 -19.99
CA LYS A 130 -8.28 -11.85 -20.00
C LYS A 130 -8.89 -12.03 -21.39
N GLY A 131 -9.22 -10.95 -22.09
CA GLY A 131 -9.76 -10.98 -23.45
C GLY A 131 -8.82 -11.66 -24.45
N LEU A 132 -7.51 -11.44 -24.33
CA LEU A 132 -6.50 -12.12 -25.16
C LEU A 132 -6.50 -13.63 -24.90
N ILE A 133 -6.49 -14.03 -23.62
CA ILE A 133 -6.54 -15.44 -23.23
C ILE A 133 -7.84 -16.11 -23.73
N ASP A 134 -8.98 -15.43 -23.59
CA ASP A 134 -10.27 -15.95 -24.04
C ASP A 134 -10.34 -16.15 -25.56
N PHE A 135 -9.67 -15.28 -26.34
CA PHE A 135 -9.55 -15.47 -27.77
C PHE A 135 -8.72 -16.71 -28.12
N ASP A 136 -7.66 -17.00 -27.37
CA ASP A 136 -6.86 -18.21 -27.57
C ASP A 136 -7.60 -19.48 -27.12
N ILE A 137 -8.46 -19.40 -26.08
CA ILE A 137 -9.38 -20.49 -25.72
C ILE A 137 -10.30 -20.86 -26.89
N LEU A 138 -10.82 -19.85 -27.61
CA LEU A 138 -11.66 -20.09 -28.79
C LEU A 138 -10.88 -20.81 -29.90
N LYS A 139 -9.63 -20.39 -30.15
CA LYS A 139 -8.76 -21.06 -31.14
C LYS A 139 -8.54 -22.53 -30.79
N ASP A 140 -8.25 -22.83 -29.52
CA ASP A 140 -8.04 -24.22 -29.08
C ASP A 140 -9.28 -25.08 -29.25
N SER A 141 -10.45 -24.51 -28.93
CA SER A 141 -11.71 -25.19 -29.12
C SER A 141 -11.97 -25.53 -30.59
N ILE A 142 -11.60 -24.63 -31.51
CA ILE A 142 -11.72 -24.85 -32.96
C ILE A 142 -10.69 -25.88 -33.45
N ALA A 143 -9.47 -25.84 -32.91
CA ALA A 143 -8.39 -26.76 -33.24
C ALA A 143 -8.56 -28.15 -32.62
N GLY A 144 -9.45 -28.31 -31.64
CA GLY A 144 -9.65 -29.56 -30.90
C GLY A 144 -8.57 -29.85 -29.85
N ASP A 145 -7.74 -28.87 -29.47
CA ASP A 145 -6.73 -29.03 -28.42
C ASP A 145 -7.37 -28.88 -27.04
N SER A 146 -7.81 -30.01 -26.48
CA SER A 146 -8.47 -30.05 -25.18
C SER A 146 -7.53 -29.73 -24.01
N VAL A 147 -6.22 -29.97 -24.13
CA VAL A 147 -5.26 -29.74 -23.04
C VAL A 147 -5.00 -28.25 -22.88
N SER A 148 -4.61 -27.58 -23.96
CA SER A 148 -4.34 -26.15 -23.93
C SER A 148 -5.60 -25.35 -23.57
N PHE A 149 -6.76 -25.79 -24.06
CA PHE A 149 -8.05 -25.21 -23.72
C PHE A 149 -8.27 -25.16 -22.19
N GLN A 150 -8.02 -26.26 -21.47
CA GLN A 150 -8.23 -26.28 -20.01
C GLN A 150 -7.20 -25.44 -19.26
N ILE A 151 -5.94 -25.42 -19.71
CA ILE A 151 -4.87 -24.59 -19.12
C ILE A 151 -5.24 -23.11 -19.22
N ARG A 152 -5.59 -22.64 -20.43
CA ARG A 152 -5.97 -21.23 -20.66
C ARG A 152 -7.26 -20.87 -19.95
N LYS A 153 -8.24 -21.77 -19.90
CA LYS A 153 -9.47 -21.57 -19.12
C LYS A 153 -9.17 -21.31 -17.64
N LYS A 154 -8.25 -22.06 -17.04
CA LYS A 154 -7.80 -21.84 -15.66
C LYS A 154 -7.08 -20.48 -15.51
N GLN A 155 -6.26 -20.08 -16.47
CA GLN A 155 -5.60 -18.77 -16.45
C GLN A 155 -6.60 -17.61 -16.54
N SER A 156 -7.59 -17.68 -17.44
CA SER A 156 -8.67 -16.69 -17.55
C SER A 156 -9.47 -16.58 -16.25
N GLN A 157 -9.78 -17.71 -15.60
CA GLN A 157 -10.46 -17.74 -14.30
C GLN A 157 -9.64 -17.05 -13.20
N LYS A 158 -8.32 -17.26 -13.16
CA LYS A 158 -7.43 -16.61 -12.18
C LYS A 158 -7.47 -15.08 -12.29
N LEU A 159 -7.53 -14.53 -13.50
CA LEU A 159 -7.67 -13.07 -13.70
C LEU A 159 -9.02 -12.54 -13.18
N VAL A 160 -10.10 -13.31 -13.35
CA VAL A 160 -11.40 -12.96 -12.75
C VAL A 160 -11.33 -13.00 -11.23
N GLU A 161 -10.66 -13.98 -10.66
CA GLU A 161 -10.47 -14.08 -9.21
C GLU A 161 -9.70 -12.90 -8.63
N VAL A 162 -8.69 -12.36 -9.35
CA VAL A 162 -8.00 -11.11 -8.95
C VAL A 162 -8.99 -9.97 -8.78
N ILE A 163 -9.81 -9.69 -9.81
CA ILE A 163 -10.79 -8.59 -9.78
C ILE A 163 -11.82 -8.78 -8.64
N LYS A 164 -12.26 -10.02 -8.43
CA LYS A 164 -13.24 -10.34 -7.38
C LYS A 164 -12.66 -10.34 -5.97
N ALA A 165 -11.34 -10.35 -5.81
CA ALA A 165 -10.68 -10.47 -4.51
C ALA A 165 -11.13 -9.38 -3.52
N GLN A 166 -11.29 -8.13 -4.00
CA GLN A 166 -11.79 -7.02 -3.18
C GLN A 166 -13.16 -7.33 -2.55
N ALA A 167 -14.11 -7.76 -3.38
CA ALA A 167 -15.46 -8.05 -2.95
C ALA A 167 -15.50 -9.26 -2.01
N TYR A 168 -14.79 -10.34 -2.37
CA TYR A 168 -14.72 -11.54 -1.55
C TYR A 168 -14.06 -11.28 -0.19
N TYR A 169 -13.02 -10.44 -0.13
CA TYR A 169 -12.39 -10.08 1.14
C TYR A 169 -13.32 -9.22 2.00
N ARG A 170 -14.04 -8.27 1.40
CA ARG A 170 -15.04 -7.43 2.11
C ARG A 170 -16.20 -8.24 2.69
N MET A 171 -16.56 -9.32 2.01
CA MET A 171 -17.66 -10.23 2.38
C MET A 171 -17.18 -11.40 3.24
N ASP A 172 -15.94 -11.36 3.74
CA ASP A 172 -15.33 -12.42 4.56
C ASP A 172 -15.36 -13.82 3.92
N SER A 173 -15.48 -13.87 2.58
CA SER A 173 -15.47 -15.12 1.80
C SER A 173 -14.06 -15.65 1.61
N ILE A 174 -13.07 -14.77 1.72
CA ILE A 174 -11.64 -15.07 1.71
C ILE A 174 -10.98 -14.22 2.79
N ASP A 175 -9.86 -14.69 3.33
CA ASP A 175 -9.03 -13.88 4.22
C ASP A 175 -7.95 -13.12 3.44
N ILE A 176 -7.09 -12.41 4.17
CA ILE A 176 -5.96 -11.68 3.60
C ILE A 176 -5.04 -12.59 2.77
N ARG A 177 -4.79 -13.82 3.22
CA ARG A 177 -3.97 -14.80 2.49
C ARG A 177 -4.62 -15.14 1.15
N GLY A 178 -5.94 -15.29 1.13
CA GLY A 178 -6.71 -15.49 -0.10
C GLY A 178 -6.61 -14.34 -1.11
N VAL A 179 -6.43 -13.09 -0.65
CA VAL A 179 -6.17 -11.95 -1.55
C VAL A 179 -4.76 -12.08 -2.15
N TYR A 180 -3.74 -12.26 -1.32
CA TYR A 180 -2.35 -12.40 -1.79
C TYR A 180 -2.16 -13.62 -2.70
N ALA A 181 -2.82 -14.74 -2.43
CA ALA A 181 -2.78 -15.93 -3.28
C ALA A 181 -3.22 -15.63 -4.72
N ARG A 182 -4.34 -14.91 -4.87
CA ARG A 182 -4.89 -14.53 -6.19
C ARG A 182 -3.95 -13.55 -6.92
N MET A 183 -3.34 -12.63 -6.18
CA MET A 183 -2.40 -11.64 -6.72
C MET A 183 -1.08 -12.26 -7.18
N LEU A 184 -0.61 -13.33 -6.53
CA LEU A 184 0.58 -14.09 -6.93
C LEU A 184 0.30 -15.11 -8.03
N ASP A 185 -0.89 -15.72 -8.03
CA ASP A 185 -1.23 -16.82 -8.93
C ASP A 185 -2.10 -16.38 -10.11
N ASN A 186 -1.54 -15.54 -11.00
CA ASN A 186 -2.20 -15.12 -12.23
C ASN A 186 -1.19 -14.78 -13.34
N ALA A 187 -1.68 -14.73 -14.58
CA ALA A 187 -0.85 -14.52 -15.76
C ALA A 187 -0.13 -13.16 -15.78
N ILE A 188 -0.67 -12.12 -15.13
CA ILE A 188 -0.06 -10.79 -15.09
C ILE A 188 1.16 -10.81 -14.18
N TYR A 189 1.04 -11.40 -12.98
CA TYR A 189 2.18 -11.58 -12.08
C TYR A 189 3.31 -12.37 -12.77
N ASP A 190 2.95 -13.38 -13.56
CA ASP A 190 3.90 -14.18 -14.32
C ASP A 190 4.57 -13.39 -15.45
N LYS A 191 3.80 -12.56 -16.15
CA LYS A 191 4.29 -11.68 -17.22
C LYS A 191 5.24 -10.60 -16.69
N ILE A 192 4.92 -10.00 -15.54
CA ILE A 192 5.80 -9.03 -14.86
C ILE A 192 7.12 -9.70 -14.48
N ASN A 193 7.05 -10.92 -13.96
CA ASN A 193 8.22 -11.61 -13.46
C ASN A 193 8.94 -12.48 -14.51
N MET A 194 8.44 -12.63 -15.74
CA MET A 194 9.06 -13.16 -16.98
C MET A 194 9.83 -14.52 -16.93
N ASN A 195 10.06 -15.13 -15.77
CA ASN A 195 10.64 -16.48 -15.58
C ASN A 195 10.52 -16.91 -14.10
N THR A 196 10.77 -18.20 -13.85
CA THR A 196 10.67 -18.81 -12.52
C THR A 196 11.65 -18.22 -11.51
N PHE A 197 12.89 -17.90 -11.91
CA PHE A 197 13.88 -17.31 -11.00
C PHE A 197 13.41 -15.93 -10.45
N ASN A 198 12.94 -15.07 -11.35
CA ASN A 198 12.41 -13.76 -11.00
C ASN A 198 11.09 -13.89 -10.22
N PHE A 199 10.20 -14.81 -10.60
CA PHE A 199 8.97 -15.09 -9.85
C PHE A 199 9.27 -15.44 -8.39
N VAL A 200 10.21 -16.34 -8.13
CA VAL A 200 10.62 -16.74 -6.77
C VAL A 200 11.24 -15.57 -6.02
N ARG A 201 12.10 -14.77 -6.66
CA ARG A 201 12.68 -13.60 -5.99
C ARG A 201 11.62 -12.56 -5.64
N ALA A 202 10.70 -12.30 -6.56
CA ALA A 202 9.63 -11.34 -6.38
C ALA A 202 8.63 -11.81 -5.30
N SER A 203 8.25 -13.08 -5.26
CA SER A 203 7.33 -13.60 -4.24
C SER A 203 7.90 -13.44 -2.82
N PHE A 204 9.19 -13.75 -2.62
CA PHE A 204 9.87 -13.52 -1.34
C PHE A 204 9.98 -12.03 -0.99
N SER A 205 10.33 -11.18 -1.96
CA SER A 205 10.43 -9.74 -1.73
C SER A 205 9.06 -9.14 -1.38
N ASN A 206 8.00 -9.58 -2.04
CA ASN A 206 6.66 -9.03 -1.88
C ASN A 206 5.99 -9.47 -0.58
N LEU A 207 6.27 -10.69 -0.11
CA LEU A 207 5.67 -11.27 1.10
C LEU A 207 6.51 -11.04 2.36
N PHE A 208 7.83 -11.25 2.27
CA PHE A 208 8.73 -11.27 3.43
C PHE A 208 9.71 -10.10 3.47
N PHE A 209 9.65 -9.19 2.49
CA PHE A 209 10.57 -8.04 2.38
C PHE A 209 12.06 -8.43 2.36
N ARG A 210 12.38 -9.62 1.84
CA ARG A 210 13.75 -10.11 1.68
C ARG A 210 13.89 -10.92 0.39
N TYR A 211 15.13 -11.19 0.00
CA TYR A 211 15.42 -12.18 -1.03
C TYR A 211 15.46 -13.60 -0.45
N PRO A 212 15.17 -14.63 -1.27
CA PRO A 212 15.38 -16.01 -0.86
C PRO A 212 16.87 -16.27 -0.64
N SER A 213 17.19 -17.13 0.32
CA SER A 213 18.51 -17.75 0.44
C SER A 213 18.77 -18.68 -0.76
N GLN A 214 20.02 -19.07 -0.96
CA GLN A 214 20.38 -19.94 -2.09
C GLN A 214 19.65 -21.29 -2.06
N SER A 215 19.49 -21.89 -0.89
CA SER A 215 18.76 -23.15 -0.73
C SER A 215 17.27 -23.00 -1.01
N GLU A 216 16.64 -21.93 -0.53
CA GLU A 216 15.23 -21.62 -0.80
C GLU A 216 15.00 -21.38 -2.29
N LEU A 217 15.91 -20.67 -2.95
CA LEU A 217 15.81 -20.39 -4.38
C LEU A 217 15.88 -21.67 -5.20
N ILE A 218 16.84 -22.56 -4.91
CA ILE A 218 16.98 -23.84 -5.61
C ILE A 218 15.72 -24.70 -5.39
N ALA A 219 15.27 -24.83 -4.14
CA ALA A 219 14.07 -25.61 -3.82
C ALA A 219 12.82 -25.05 -4.51
N ALA A 220 12.61 -23.72 -4.44
CA ALA A 220 11.47 -23.06 -5.07
C ALA A 220 11.50 -23.18 -6.59
N TYR A 221 12.67 -23.05 -7.21
CA TYR A 221 12.83 -23.21 -8.66
C TYR A 221 12.41 -24.62 -9.09
N ASP A 222 12.90 -25.65 -8.39
CA ASP A 222 12.55 -27.04 -8.67
C ASP A 222 11.04 -27.30 -8.54
N ILE A 223 10.38 -26.71 -7.54
CA ILE A 223 8.93 -26.83 -7.32
C ILE A 223 8.13 -26.16 -8.43
N VAL A 224 8.53 -24.96 -8.85
CA VAL A 224 7.74 -24.12 -9.76
C VAL A 224 7.98 -24.47 -11.23
N GLU A 225 9.23 -24.78 -11.62
CA GLU A 225 9.60 -25.05 -13.01
C GLU A 225 9.38 -26.51 -13.41
N TYR A 226 9.74 -27.44 -12.51
CA TYR A 226 9.82 -28.87 -12.84
C TYR A 226 8.75 -29.72 -12.15
N ASP A 227 7.85 -29.09 -11.39
CA ASP A 227 6.90 -29.76 -10.50
C ASP A 227 7.59 -30.83 -9.61
N ALA A 228 8.83 -30.54 -9.19
CA ALA A 228 9.65 -31.48 -8.44
C ALA A 228 9.40 -31.31 -6.93
N PRO A 229 9.08 -32.40 -6.20
CA PRO A 229 8.86 -32.31 -4.76
C PRO A 229 10.10 -31.81 -4.02
N ARG A 230 9.95 -30.72 -3.25
CA ARG A 230 10.99 -30.19 -2.36
C ARG A 230 10.37 -29.67 -1.06
N ILE A 231 11.23 -29.48 -0.06
CA ILE A 231 10.87 -28.82 1.19
C ILE A 231 11.29 -27.35 1.08
N ILE A 232 10.37 -26.45 1.40
CA ILE A 232 10.58 -25.01 1.48
C ILE A 232 9.85 -24.46 2.71
N LEU A 233 10.51 -23.60 3.48
CA LEU A 233 9.97 -23.04 4.74
C LEU A 233 9.42 -24.12 5.70
N GLY A 234 10.06 -25.30 5.72
CA GLY A 234 9.68 -26.43 6.58
C GLY A 234 8.46 -27.23 6.10
N LYS A 235 7.89 -26.96 4.92
CA LYS A 235 6.76 -27.70 4.34
C LYS A 235 7.10 -28.26 2.96
N SER A 236 6.49 -29.38 2.60
CA SER A 236 6.62 -29.96 1.26
C SER A 236 5.71 -29.24 0.27
N ALA A 237 6.22 -29.00 -0.94
CA ALA A 237 5.44 -28.54 -2.08
C ALA A 237 5.95 -29.22 -3.36
N GLN A 238 5.05 -29.43 -4.32
CA GLN A 238 5.36 -30.13 -5.57
C GLN A 238 4.97 -29.36 -6.83
N ASN A 239 4.23 -28.27 -6.71
CA ASN A 239 3.85 -27.43 -7.84
C ASN A 239 3.74 -25.98 -7.40
N LYS A 240 3.61 -25.07 -8.36
CA LYS A 240 3.47 -23.63 -8.10
C LYS A 240 2.34 -23.28 -7.12
N GLY A 241 1.18 -23.95 -7.22
CA GLY A 241 0.04 -23.68 -6.33
C GLY A 241 0.35 -24.03 -4.88
N GLU A 242 0.96 -25.19 -4.66
CA GLU A 242 1.42 -25.61 -3.34
C GLU A 242 2.55 -24.72 -2.81
N TYR A 243 3.48 -24.30 -3.66
CA TYR A 243 4.52 -23.34 -3.30
C TYR A 243 3.92 -22.03 -2.75
N ILE A 244 2.98 -21.42 -3.48
CA ILE A 244 2.29 -20.20 -3.04
C ILE A 244 1.56 -20.46 -1.71
N ASN A 245 0.88 -21.60 -1.58
CA ASN A 245 0.19 -21.96 -0.34
C ASN A 245 1.15 -22.12 0.85
N VAL A 246 2.35 -22.66 0.63
CA VAL A 246 3.39 -22.75 1.68
C VAL A 246 3.86 -21.37 2.09
N LEU A 247 4.15 -20.46 1.15
CA LEU A 247 4.57 -19.10 1.48
C LEU A 247 3.53 -18.34 2.30
N LEU A 248 2.24 -18.48 1.95
CA LEU A 248 1.17 -17.75 2.63
C LEU A 248 0.82 -18.32 4.01
N ASN A 249 1.26 -19.54 4.32
CA ASN A 249 1.00 -20.22 5.59
C ASN A 249 2.29 -20.58 6.33
N SER A 250 3.41 -19.92 6.00
CA SER A 250 4.64 -20.03 6.76
C SER A 250 4.51 -19.30 8.10
N SER A 251 5.36 -19.66 9.06
CA SER A 251 5.50 -18.96 10.33
C SER A 251 6.55 -17.85 10.31
N GLU A 252 7.20 -17.68 9.16
CA GLU A 252 8.10 -16.56 8.88
C GLU A 252 7.33 -15.27 8.69
#